data_AF-A0A7Y4KXM4-F1
#
_entry.id   AF-A0A7Y4KXM4-F1
#
_cell.length_a   1.000
_cell.length_b   1.000
_cell.length_c   1.000
_cell.angle_alpha   90.00
_cell.angle_beta   90.00
_cell.angle_gamma   90.00
#
_symmetry.space_group_name_H-M   'P 1'
#
loop_
_entity.id
_entity.type
_entity.pdbx_description
1 polymer ?
#
loop_
_entity_poly.entity_id
_entity_poly.type
_entity_poly.pdbx_seq_one_letter_code
_entity_poly.pdbx_strand_id
1 'polypeptide(L)'
;MPFADISLARGKSPEYLRAVSRAVHDALVAELNMKPGDNFQLIHQYDPGEMIFDRSFRGGPRSDDWLVIRITDGIDRGARAKRRFYAALTRLLGEDPGVRPEDVFVMMSLSTPEDFSFAGGVIGTDVLAAEGLAAGRAAPYSAIELTHALTELFQHRNRDLIRPMLRDDLVLRLPISLPYGGEFRGIEPFERLFVGPPGGDAVWESFEIHVDQVIEADGHLVVQLTNTAVPKATGVAKVLQNLWLFEVTDGQISSAQLYADTAAAA
;
A
#
# COMPACT_ATOMS: atom_id res chain seq x y z
N MET A 1 -4.72 3.30 8.92
CA MET A 1 -5.88 3.07 8.06
C MET A 1 -6.65 1.94 8.69
N PRO A 2 -7.61 2.20 9.60
CA PRO A 2 -8.29 1.16 10.32
C PRO A 2 -9.65 0.78 9.75
N PHE A 3 -9.91 -0.52 9.77
CA PHE A 3 -11.21 -1.11 9.56
C PHE A 3 -11.85 -1.45 10.90
N ALA A 4 -13.08 -0.99 11.15
CA ALA A 4 -13.82 -1.28 12.38
C ALA A 4 -14.99 -2.24 12.14
N ASP A 5 -14.97 -3.38 12.83
CA ASP A 5 -16.10 -4.29 12.92
C ASP A 5 -16.78 -4.09 14.28
N ILE A 6 -18.05 -3.71 14.25
CA ILE A 6 -18.84 -3.30 15.41
C ILE A 6 -19.97 -4.30 15.59
N SER A 7 -19.98 -4.99 16.73
CA SER A 7 -20.92 -6.06 17.04
C SER A 7 -21.77 -5.69 18.26
N LEU A 8 -23.10 -5.76 18.13
CA LEU A 8 -24.06 -5.36 19.16
C LEU A 8 -25.38 -6.14 19.09
N ALA A 9 -26.21 -6.04 20.13
CA ALA A 9 -27.52 -6.71 20.19
C ALA A 9 -28.53 -6.12 19.19
N ARG A 10 -29.26 -6.98 18.47
CA ARG A 10 -30.28 -6.57 17.49
C ARG A 10 -31.39 -5.75 18.13
N GLY A 11 -31.91 -4.77 17.37
CA GLY A 11 -33.12 -4.03 17.71
C GLY A 11 -32.90 -2.54 17.98
N LYS A 12 -31.66 -2.06 17.82
CA LYS A 12 -31.34 -0.63 17.89
C LYS A 12 -31.84 0.11 16.64
N SER A 13 -32.24 1.36 16.81
CA SER A 13 -32.73 2.17 15.68
C SER A 13 -31.59 2.54 14.72
N PRO A 14 -31.89 2.84 13.44
CA PRO A 14 -30.89 3.33 12.50
C PRO A 14 -30.13 4.57 13.01
N GLU A 15 -30.79 5.44 13.78
CA GLU A 15 -30.18 6.63 14.40
C GLU A 15 -29.12 6.24 15.43
N TYR A 16 -29.43 5.25 16.28
CA TYR A 16 -28.49 4.70 17.25
C TYR A 16 -27.28 4.08 16.55
N LEU A 17 -27.49 3.26 15.51
CA LEU A 17 -26.39 2.64 14.76
C LEU A 17 -25.48 3.69 14.12
N ARG A 18 -26.06 4.75 13.56
CA ARG A 18 -25.30 5.89 13.02
C ARG A 18 -24.54 6.64 14.13
N ALA A 19 -25.11 6.79 15.32
CA ALA A 19 -24.44 7.41 16.46
C ALA A 19 -23.24 6.60 16.94
N VAL A 20 -23.38 5.28 17.08
CA VAL A 20 -22.26 4.39 17.39
C VAL A 20 -21.15 4.52 16.35
N SER A 21 -21.50 4.46 15.06
CA SER A 21 -20.52 4.58 13.98
C SER A 21 -19.77 5.92 14.00
N ARG A 22 -20.48 7.03 14.24
CA ARG A 22 -19.88 8.37 14.39
C ARG A 22 -18.95 8.43 15.59
N ALA A 23 -19.38 7.99 16.77
CA ALA A 23 -18.56 8.02 17.98
C ALA A 23 -17.27 7.21 17.84
N VAL A 24 -17.34 6.04 17.19
CA VAL A 24 -16.15 5.23 16.85
C VAL A 24 -15.22 6.00 15.92
N HIS A 25 -15.75 6.57 14.83
CA HIS A 25 -14.98 7.34 13.85
C HIS A 25 -14.32 8.57 14.47
N ASP A 26 -15.05 9.34 15.26
CA ASP A 26 -14.57 10.58 15.86
C ASP A 26 -13.46 10.30 16.88
N ALA A 27 -13.56 9.24 17.68
CA ALA A 27 -12.50 8.81 18.58
C ALA A 27 -11.23 8.41 17.82
N LEU A 28 -11.41 7.67 16.73
CA LEU A 28 -10.37 7.21 15.83
C LEU A 28 -9.61 8.39 15.19
N VAL A 29 -10.33 9.36 14.63
CA VAL A 29 -9.76 10.58 14.06
C VAL A 29 -9.04 11.41 15.12
N ALA A 30 -9.68 11.66 16.27
CA ALA A 30 -9.16 12.54 17.31
C ALA A 30 -7.89 12.01 17.98
N GLU A 31 -7.83 10.70 18.25
CA GLU A 31 -6.77 10.14 19.11
C GLU A 31 -5.71 9.34 18.36
N LEU A 32 -6.05 8.81 17.17
CA LEU A 32 -5.13 8.02 16.34
C LEU A 32 -4.68 8.75 15.07
N ASN A 33 -5.00 10.05 14.92
CA ASN A 33 -4.59 10.89 13.79
C ASN A 33 -4.95 10.28 12.43
N MET A 34 -6.17 9.80 12.29
CA MET A 34 -6.67 9.32 11.02
C MET A 34 -7.11 10.46 10.11
N LYS A 35 -7.09 10.21 8.80
CA LYS A 35 -7.69 11.13 7.83
C LYS A 35 -9.20 11.16 8.06
N PRO A 36 -9.86 12.34 8.02
CA PRO A 36 -11.31 12.43 8.27
C PRO A 36 -12.18 11.54 7.36
N GLY A 37 -11.72 11.23 6.14
CA GLY A 37 -12.42 10.34 5.20
C GLY A 37 -12.12 8.85 5.35
N ASP A 38 -11.21 8.45 6.24
CA ASP A 38 -10.82 7.05 6.50
C ASP A 38 -11.87 6.38 7.39
N ASN A 39 -13.06 6.10 6.82
CA ASN A 39 -14.22 5.60 7.55
C ASN A 39 -14.72 4.27 6.99
N PHE A 40 -14.04 3.17 7.33
CA PHE A 40 -14.43 1.81 6.96
C PHE A 40 -15.00 1.08 8.17
N GLN A 41 -16.32 0.88 8.18
CA GLN A 41 -17.01 0.22 9.29
C GLN A 41 -18.08 -0.75 8.83
N LEU A 42 -18.21 -1.88 9.53
CA LEU A 42 -19.36 -2.77 9.44
C LEU A 42 -20.02 -2.88 10.81
N ILE A 43 -21.36 -2.93 10.82
CA ILE A 43 -22.14 -3.18 12.03
C ILE A 43 -22.87 -4.52 11.89
N HIS A 44 -22.55 -5.44 12.80
CA HIS A 44 -23.19 -6.74 12.95
C HIS A 44 -24.15 -6.72 14.15
N GLN A 45 -25.40 -7.10 13.91
CA GLN A 45 -26.44 -7.20 14.93
C GLN A 45 -26.76 -8.66 15.21
N TYR A 46 -26.68 -9.04 16.48
CA TYR A 46 -26.88 -10.40 16.97
C TYR A 46 -28.23 -10.57 17.65
N ASP A 47 -28.90 -11.69 17.40
CA ASP A 47 -30.17 -12.03 18.04
C ASP A 47 -29.99 -12.32 19.54
N PRO A 48 -31.06 -12.21 20.34
CA PRO A 48 -31.01 -12.56 21.76
C PRO A 48 -30.46 -13.98 21.97
N GLY A 49 -29.44 -14.10 22.82
CA GLY A 49 -28.78 -15.38 23.14
C GLY A 49 -27.56 -15.72 22.27
N GLU A 50 -27.27 -14.95 21.21
CA GLU A 50 -26.07 -15.16 20.39
C GLU A 50 -24.81 -14.50 20.98
N MET A 51 -25.00 -13.48 21.86
CA MET A 51 -23.90 -12.82 22.56
C MET A 51 -23.67 -13.48 23.93
N ILE A 52 -22.54 -14.18 24.06
CA ILE A 52 -22.16 -14.91 25.27
C ILE A 52 -20.91 -14.26 25.87
N PHE A 53 -21.06 -13.64 27.04
CA PHE A 53 -19.99 -12.94 27.73
C PHE A 53 -20.18 -12.97 29.25
N ASP A 54 -19.08 -12.87 29.98
CA ASP A 54 -19.12 -12.70 31.43
C ASP A 54 -19.43 -11.25 31.81
N ARG A 55 -20.32 -11.08 32.79
CA ARG A 55 -20.81 -9.76 33.23
C ARG A 55 -19.73 -8.93 33.94
N SER A 56 -18.70 -9.56 34.49
CA SER A 56 -17.77 -8.99 35.48
C SER A 56 -16.29 -9.23 35.19
N PHE A 57 -15.96 -10.15 34.28
CA PHE A 57 -14.58 -10.51 33.98
C PHE A 57 -13.81 -9.30 33.43
N ARG A 58 -12.74 -8.93 34.16
CA ARG A 58 -11.83 -7.80 33.84
C ARG A 58 -12.55 -6.46 33.64
N GLY A 59 -13.73 -6.28 34.23
CA GLY A 59 -14.56 -5.07 34.16
C GLY A 59 -16.06 -5.39 34.21
N GLY A 60 -16.89 -4.42 34.56
CA GLY A 60 -18.35 -4.59 34.65
C GLY A 60 -19.01 -3.75 35.77
N PRO A 61 -20.29 -4.00 36.09
CA PRO A 61 -21.14 -5.04 35.48
C PRO A 61 -21.67 -4.64 34.10
N ARG A 62 -21.51 -5.55 33.12
CA ARG A 62 -22.04 -5.41 31.75
C ARG A 62 -23.55 -5.66 31.71
N SER A 63 -24.29 -4.82 31.01
CA SER A 63 -25.68 -5.02 30.65
C SER A 63 -25.82 -5.95 29.43
N ASP A 64 -27.05 -6.11 28.92
CA ASP A 64 -27.31 -6.82 27.67
C ASP A 64 -26.91 -6.02 26.43
N ASP A 65 -26.61 -4.72 26.59
CA ASP A 65 -26.17 -3.81 25.53
C ASP A 65 -24.65 -3.85 25.29
N TRP A 66 -24.02 -5.02 25.49
CA TRP A 66 -22.59 -5.20 25.25
C TRP A 66 -22.23 -4.85 23.81
N LEU A 67 -21.25 -3.95 23.65
CA LEU A 67 -20.78 -3.41 22.38
C LEU A 67 -19.33 -3.84 22.16
N VAL A 68 -19.09 -4.64 21.14
CA VAL A 68 -17.77 -5.15 20.77
C VAL A 68 -17.25 -4.39 19.55
N ILE A 69 -16.08 -3.78 19.66
CA ILE A 69 -15.43 -3.04 18.59
C ILE A 69 -14.08 -3.68 18.30
N ARG A 70 -13.96 -4.30 17.12
CA ARG A 70 -12.71 -4.86 16.61
C ARG A 70 -12.13 -3.90 15.59
N ILE A 71 -10.86 -3.56 15.75
CA ILE A 71 -10.19 -2.58 14.89
C ILE A 71 -8.93 -3.19 14.32
N THR A 72 -8.83 -3.30 13.00
CA THR A 72 -7.58 -3.66 12.33
C THR A 72 -6.96 -2.39 11.79
N ASP A 73 -5.82 -1.95 12.31
CA ASP A 73 -5.10 -0.75 11.82
C ASP A 73 -3.85 -1.16 11.02
N GLY A 74 -3.45 -0.29 10.08
CA GLY A 74 -2.27 -0.45 9.23
C GLY A 74 -0.94 -0.05 9.88
N ILE A 75 -0.99 0.59 11.06
CA ILE A 75 0.16 1.18 11.74
C ILE A 75 0.01 0.99 13.26
N ASP A 76 1.10 0.65 13.96
CA ASP A 76 1.06 0.63 15.42
C ASP A 76 1.11 2.05 15.98
N ARG A 77 0.01 2.46 16.62
CA ARG A 77 -0.14 3.78 17.26
C ARG A 77 0.55 3.90 18.62
N GLY A 78 1.05 2.78 19.15
CA GLY A 78 1.69 2.72 20.46
C GLY A 78 0.73 2.87 21.65
N ALA A 79 1.20 2.50 22.84
CA ALA A 79 0.35 2.42 24.03
C ALA A 79 -0.25 3.76 24.47
N ARG A 80 0.46 4.88 24.27
CA ARG A 80 -0.02 6.20 24.69
C ARG A 80 -1.23 6.67 23.88
N ALA A 81 -1.21 6.48 22.56
CA ALA A 81 -2.35 6.83 21.71
C ALA A 81 -3.55 5.91 21.98
N LYS A 82 -3.32 4.59 22.07
CA LYS A 82 -4.37 3.61 22.40
C LYS A 82 -5.09 3.92 23.72
N ARG A 83 -4.36 4.34 24.76
CA ARG A 83 -4.98 4.77 26.04
C ARG A 83 -5.91 5.96 25.89
N ARG A 84 -5.51 7.00 25.14
CA ARG A 84 -6.36 8.16 24.91
C ARG A 84 -7.57 7.79 24.06
N PHE A 85 -7.36 6.98 23.02
CA PHE A 85 -8.42 6.44 22.17
C PHE A 85 -9.50 5.72 22.99
N TYR A 86 -9.15 4.77 23.87
CA TYR A 86 -10.14 4.06 24.68
C TYR A 86 -10.95 4.99 25.60
N ALA A 87 -10.30 6.02 26.17
CA ALA A 87 -10.97 7.02 27.01
C ALA A 87 -11.91 7.91 26.18
N ALA A 88 -11.47 8.37 25.00
CA ALA A 88 -12.28 9.20 24.12
C ALA A 88 -13.48 8.43 23.56
N LEU A 89 -13.28 7.19 23.14
CA LEU A 89 -14.32 6.32 22.60
C LEU A 89 -15.44 6.08 23.62
N THR A 90 -15.10 5.66 24.84
CA THR A 90 -16.09 5.39 25.89
C THR A 90 -16.85 6.67 26.29
N ARG A 91 -16.16 7.81 26.34
CA ARG A 91 -16.81 9.11 26.58
C ARG A 91 -17.80 9.46 25.46
N LEU A 92 -17.37 9.40 24.19
CA LEU A 92 -18.21 9.77 23.05
C LEU A 92 -19.44 8.87 22.93
N LEU A 93 -19.27 7.55 23.07
CA LEU A 93 -20.39 6.60 23.06
C LEU A 93 -21.37 6.84 24.23
N GLY A 94 -20.87 7.29 25.38
CA GLY A 94 -21.69 7.65 26.54
C GLY A 94 -22.45 8.98 26.35
N GLU A 95 -21.90 9.92 25.58
CA GLU A 95 -22.56 11.19 25.23
C GLU A 95 -23.66 11.01 24.18
N ASP A 96 -23.37 10.25 23.11
CA ASP A 96 -24.31 9.85 22.05
C ASP A 96 -23.83 8.49 21.49
N PRO A 97 -24.61 7.38 21.61
CA PRO A 97 -26.03 7.31 21.96
C PRO A 97 -26.36 6.97 23.43
N GLY A 98 -25.41 7.07 24.36
CA GLY A 98 -25.64 6.71 25.77
C GLY A 98 -25.22 5.29 26.15
N VAL A 99 -24.23 4.73 25.45
CA VAL A 99 -23.64 3.43 25.81
C VAL A 99 -22.89 3.57 27.13
N ARG A 100 -23.11 2.63 28.04
CA ARG A 100 -22.37 2.61 29.30
C ARG A 100 -20.91 2.21 29.04
N PRO A 101 -19.93 2.83 29.71
CA PRO A 101 -18.53 2.49 29.51
C PRO A 101 -18.21 1.03 29.89
N GLU A 102 -18.94 0.45 30.85
CA GLU A 102 -18.77 -0.96 31.20
C GLU A 102 -19.17 -1.92 30.07
N ASP A 103 -20.06 -1.49 29.17
CA ASP A 103 -20.59 -2.28 28.05
C ASP A 103 -19.68 -2.22 26.82
N VAL A 104 -18.63 -1.39 26.82
CA VAL A 104 -17.73 -1.25 25.67
C VAL A 104 -16.54 -2.20 25.80
N PHE A 105 -16.34 -3.05 24.79
CA PHE A 105 -15.17 -3.91 24.63
C PHE A 105 -14.44 -3.57 23.33
N VAL A 106 -13.13 -3.42 23.40
CA VAL A 106 -12.30 -3.06 22.23
C VAL A 106 -11.15 -4.05 22.05
N MET A 107 -10.96 -4.53 20.84
CA MET A 107 -9.80 -5.32 20.44
C MET A 107 -9.13 -4.68 19.22
N MET A 108 -7.81 -4.49 19.26
CA MET A 108 -7.06 -3.94 18.14
C MET A 108 -6.06 -4.95 17.59
N SER A 109 -6.10 -5.19 16.29
CA SER A 109 -5.12 -5.96 15.51
C SER A 109 -4.31 -5.04 14.62
N LEU A 110 -3.08 -5.44 14.32
CA LEU A 110 -2.20 -4.77 13.36
C LEU A 110 -2.18 -5.61 12.08
N SER A 111 -2.39 -4.96 10.95
CA SER A 111 -2.03 -5.49 9.63
C SER A 111 -1.05 -4.52 8.99
N THR A 112 -0.25 -5.00 8.05
CA THR A 112 0.66 -4.15 7.28
C THR A 112 -0.10 -3.48 6.13
N PRO A 113 0.35 -2.32 5.61
CA PRO A 113 -0.35 -1.65 4.50
C PRO A 113 -0.52 -2.52 3.24
N GLU A 114 0.38 -3.48 3.00
CA GLU A 114 0.31 -4.45 1.90
C GLU A 114 -0.87 -5.42 2.02
N ASP A 115 -1.43 -5.61 3.22
CA ASP A 115 -2.60 -6.46 3.45
C ASP A 115 -3.94 -5.79 3.05
N PHE A 116 -3.90 -4.52 2.65
CA PHE A 116 -5.09 -3.75 2.29
C PHE A 116 -5.17 -3.52 0.78
N SER A 117 -6.37 -3.65 0.23
CA SER A 117 -6.76 -3.08 -1.07
C SER A 117 -8.05 -2.30 -0.86
N PHE A 118 -7.98 -0.97 -0.90
CA PHE A 118 -9.13 -0.10 -0.62
C PHE A 118 -10.20 -0.16 -1.71
N ALA A 119 -9.76 -0.20 -2.97
CA ALA A 119 -10.60 -0.34 -4.15
C ALA A 119 -9.71 -0.66 -5.36
N GLY A 120 -10.34 -1.14 -6.44
CA GLY A 120 -9.68 -1.28 -7.74
C GLY A 120 -8.57 -2.33 -7.82
N GLY A 121 -8.37 -3.14 -6.78
CA GLY A 121 -7.31 -4.15 -6.72
C GLY A 121 -5.91 -3.56 -6.53
N VAL A 122 -5.81 -2.31 -6.07
CA VAL A 122 -4.53 -1.64 -5.80
C VAL A 122 -4.09 -1.93 -4.37
N ILE A 123 -2.85 -2.41 -4.22
CA ILE A 123 -2.25 -2.70 -2.92
C ILE A 123 -2.03 -1.41 -2.10
N GLY A 124 -2.24 -1.46 -0.79
CA GLY A 124 -2.24 -0.28 0.06
C GLY A 124 -0.89 0.44 0.14
N THR A 125 0.23 -0.27 -0.05
CA THR A 125 1.57 0.35 -0.17
C THR A 125 1.67 1.30 -1.36
N ASP A 126 1.06 0.95 -2.50
CA ASP A 126 1.06 1.79 -3.70
C ASP A 126 0.17 3.02 -3.53
N VAL A 127 -0.96 2.88 -2.83
CA VAL A 127 -1.81 4.01 -2.46
C VAL A 127 -1.04 5.00 -1.58
N LEU A 128 -0.33 4.50 -0.56
CA LEU A 128 0.49 5.35 0.32
C LEU A 128 1.62 6.05 -0.44
N ALA A 129 2.28 5.35 -1.38
CA ALA A 129 3.27 5.93 -2.25
C ALA A 129 2.69 7.08 -3.09
N ALA A 130 1.58 6.83 -3.79
CA ALA A 130 0.94 7.80 -4.65
C ALA A 130 0.51 9.08 -3.88
N GLU A 131 -0.02 8.92 -2.67
CA GLU A 131 -0.35 10.05 -1.79
C GLU A 131 0.89 10.84 -1.35
N GLY A 132 1.99 10.16 -1.03
CA GLY A 132 3.27 10.79 -0.69
C GLY A 132 3.82 11.64 -1.84
N LEU A 133 3.75 11.11 -3.06
CA LEU A 133 4.14 11.81 -4.28
C LEU A 133 3.25 13.01 -4.58
N ALA A 134 1.93 12.84 -4.46
CA ALA A 134 0.95 13.91 -4.68
C ALA A 134 1.09 15.06 -3.66
N ALA A 135 1.56 14.77 -2.45
CA ALA A 135 1.82 15.78 -1.43
C ALA A 135 3.03 16.70 -1.76
N GLY A 136 3.76 16.45 -2.85
CA GLY A 136 4.79 17.35 -3.37
C GLY A 136 6.04 17.44 -2.49
N ARG A 137 6.40 16.35 -1.78
CA ARG A 137 7.58 16.33 -0.92
C ARG A 137 8.86 16.49 -1.76
N ALA A 138 9.68 17.49 -1.42
CA ALA A 138 11.06 17.57 -1.90
C ALA A 138 11.89 16.44 -1.24
N ALA A 139 12.76 15.80 -2.02
CA ALA A 139 13.66 14.71 -1.62
C ALA A 139 14.16 14.77 -0.16
N PRO A 140 14.40 13.63 0.50
CA PRO A 140 14.51 12.27 -0.06
C PRO A 140 13.17 11.53 -0.20
N TYR A 141 13.04 10.71 -1.25
CA TYR A 141 11.92 9.78 -1.44
C TYR A 141 12.12 8.53 -0.56
N SER A 142 11.01 7.97 -0.08
CA SER A 142 10.99 6.70 0.65
C SER A 142 11.13 5.50 -0.30
N ALA A 143 11.54 4.35 0.25
CA ALA A 143 11.65 3.11 -0.54
C ALA A 143 10.31 2.67 -1.15
N ILE A 144 9.19 2.94 -0.45
CA ILE A 144 7.83 2.65 -0.93
C ILE A 144 7.49 3.53 -2.14
N GLU A 145 7.81 4.82 -2.08
CA GLU A 145 7.61 5.75 -3.22
C GLU A 145 8.46 5.36 -4.43
N LEU A 146 9.73 5.01 -4.22
CA LEU A 146 10.63 4.55 -5.27
C LEU A 146 10.14 3.23 -5.90
N THR A 147 9.72 2.29 -5.06
CA THR A 147 9.17 1.00 -5.51
C THR A 147 7.94 1.19 -6.38
N HIS A 148 6.99 2.02 -5.93
CA HIS A 148 5.79 2.32 -6.70
C HIS A 148 6.12 2.99 -8.04
N ALA A 149 7.03 3.98 -8.05
CA ALA A 149 7.44 4.64 -9.29
C ALA A 149 8.14 3.69 -10.28
N LEU A 150 8.92 2.71 -9.78
CA LEU A 150 9.51 1.67 -10.61
C LEU A 150 8.44 0.72 -11.17
N THR A 151 7.47 0.30 -10.35
CA THR A 151 6.34 -0.52 -10.83
C THR A 151 5.57 0.19 -11.95
N GLU A 152 5.23 1.46 -11.75
CA GLU A 152 4.55 2.30 -12.75
C GLU A 152 5.37 2.51 -14.02
N LEU A 153 6.69 2.67 -13.89
CA LEU A 153 7.60 2.75 -15.03
C LEU A 153 7.55 1.46 -15.87
N PHE A 154 7.64 0.29 -15.23
CA PHE A 154 7.76 -0.98 -15.95
C PHE A 154 6.41 -1.49 -16.47
N GLN A 155 5.35 -1.44 -15.66
CA GLN A 155 4.03 -1.97 -16.03
C GLN A 155 3.24 -0.99 -16.92
N HIS A 156 3.33 0.30 -16.65
CA HIS A 156 2.50 1.33 -17.28
C HIS A 156 3.28 2.32 -18.15
N ARG A 157 4.61 2.17 -18.24
CA ARG A 157 5.50 3.10 -18.98
C ARG A 157 5.37 4.55 -18.51
N ASN A 158 4.92 4.75 -17.27
CA ASN A 158 4.74 6.06 -16.68
C ASN A 158 6.09 6.56 -16.14
N ARG A 159 6.76 7.39 -16.94
CA ARG A 159 8.08 7.94 -16.61
C ARG A 159 8.01 9.17 -15.70
N ASP A 160 6.85 9.81 -15.61
CA ASP A 160 6.69 11.08 -14.91
C ASP A 160 6.94 10.94 -13.41
N LEU A 161 6.56 9.79 -12.83
CA LEU A 161 6.77 9.50 -11.41
C LEU A 161 8.24 9.26 -11.07
N ILE A 162 8.96 8.49 -11.88
CA ILE A 162 10.36 8.14 -11.59
C ILE A 162 11.32 9.30 -11.91
N ARG A 163 11.00 10.16 -12.88
CA ARG A 163 11.88 11.23 -13.36
C ARG A 163 12.50 12.10 -12.24
N PRO A 164 11.73 12.65 -11.28
CA PRO A 164 12.31 13.49 -10.23
C PRO A 164 13.12 12.69 -9.19
N MET A 165 13.03 11.35 -9.21
CA MET A 165 13.75 10.44 -8.32
C MET A 165 15.12 10.04 -8.87
N LEU A 166 15.41 10.32 -10.14
CA LEU A 166 16.69 10.03 -10.77
C LEU A 166 17.69 11.14 -10.48
N ARG A 167 18.93 10.78 -10.12
CA ARG A 167 20.02 11.75 -10.01
C ARG A 167 20.52 12.19 -11.39
N ASP A 168 20.97 13.43 -11.50
CA ASP A 168 21.53 13.97 -12.75
C ASP A 168 22.79 13.21 -13.22
N ASP A 169 23.52 12.59 -12.29
CA ASP A 169 24.73 11.79 -12.53
C ASP A 169 24.46 10.27 -12.65
N LEU A 170 23.19 9.87 -12.86
CA LEU A 170 22.78 8.47 -13.01
C LEU A 170 23.72 7.67 -13.92
N VAL A 171 24.11 6.47 -13.48
CA VAL A 171 24.85 5.51 -14.31
C VAL A 171 23.92 4.39 -14.75
N LEU A 172 23.71 4.26 -16.06
CA LEU A 172 22.94 3.17 -16.68
C LEU A 172 23.90 2.10 -17.21
N ARG A 173 23.69 0.83 -16.82
CA ARG A 173 24.49 -0.31 -17.31
C ARG A 173 23.61 -1.35 -17.98
N LEU A 174 23.90 -1.62 -19.25
CA LEU A 174 23.19 -2.61 -20.07
C LEU A 174 24.17 -3.71 -20.53
N PRO A 175 23.77 -4.99 -20.59
CA PRO A 175 24.63 -6.08 -21.04
C PRO A 175 25.25 -5.79 -22.41
N ILE A 176 26.57 -5.88 -22.53
CA ILE A 176 27.30 -5.60 -23.78
C ILE A 176 26.99 -6.58 -24.92
N SER A 177 26.37 -7.73 -24.61
CA SER A 177 25.87 -8.68 -25.60
C SER A 177 24.62 -8.18 -26.34
N LEU A 178 23.94 -7.14 -25.85
CA LEU A 178 22.81 -6.53 -26.53
C LEU A 178 23.29 -5.48 -27.55
N PRO A 179 22.56 -5.28 -28.67
CA PRO A 179 22.90 -4.26 -29.68
C PRO A 179 22.96 -2.82 -29.14
N TYR A 180 22.27 -2.57 -28.03
CA TYR A 180 22.23 -1.30 -27.30
C TYR A 180 22.95 -1.36 -25.95
N GLY A 181 23.80 -2.37 -25.74
CA GLY A 181 24.57 -2.60 -24.52
C GLY A 181 25.66 -1.54 -24.28
N GLY A 182 26.07 -1.36 -23.03
CA GLY A 182 27.09 -0.40 -22.65
C GLY A 182 26.86 0.24 -21.28
N GLU A 183 27.78 1.12 -20.90
CA GLU A 183 27.64 2.02 -19.74
C GLU A 183 27.35 3.44 -20.25
N PHE A 184 26.33 4.08 -19.69
CA PHE A 184 25.91 5.44 -20.06
C PHE A 184 25.76 6.29 -18.81
N ARG A 185 26.04 7.59 -18.92
CA ARG A 185 25.92 8.55 -17.81
C ARG A 185 24.89 9.62 -18.12
N GLY A 186 24.20 10.07 -17.07
CA GLY A 186 23.13 11.05 -17.14
C GLY A 186 21.75 10.43 -17.32
N ILE A 187 20.71 11.25 -17.23
CA ILE A 187 19.32 10.79 -17.22
C ILE A 187 18.79 10.49 -18.64
N GLU A 188 19.27 11.19 -19.68
CA GLU A 188 18.75 11.01 -21.04
C GLU A 188 18.86 9.57 -21.58
N PRO A 189 19.98 8.84 -21.42
CA PRO A 189 20.07 7.45 -21.87
C PRO A 189 19.01 6.56 -21.21
N PHE A 190 18.74 6.77 -19.92
CA PHE A 190 17.69 6.07 -19.19
C PHE A 190 16.31 6.41 -19.76
N GLU A 191 15.97 7.70 -19.89
CA GLU A 191 14.66 8.10 -20.41
C GLU A 191 14.40 7.60 -21.83
N ARG A 192 15.42 7.62 -22.69
CA ARG A 192 15.34 7.11 -24.07
C ARG A 192 15.03 5.62 -24.11
N LEU A 193 15.60 4.83 -23.18
CA LEU A 193 15.37 3.38 -23.13
C LEU A 193 13.90 3.05 -22.88
N PHE A 194 13.20 3.88 -22.11
CA PHE A 194 11.79 3.66 -21.74
C PHE A 194 10.79 4.36 -22.66
N VAL A 195 11.22 4.99 -23.78
CA VAL A 195 10.30 5.58 -24.78
C VAL A 195 9.47 4.51 -25.50
N GLY A 196 10.05 3.34 -25.75
CA GLY A 196 9.43 2.28 -26.55
C GLY A 196 9.90 0.89 -26.11
N PRO A 197 9.58 -0.17 -26.86
CA PRO A 197 10.14 -1.48 -26.60
C PRO A 197 11.65 -1.50 -26.91
N PRO A 198 12.45 -2.38 -26.29
CA PRO A 198 13.89 -2.42 -26.51
C PRO A 198 14.24 -2.67 -27.99
N GLY A 199 15.07 -1.82 -28.58
CA GLY A 199 15.39 -1.91 -30.02
C GLY A 199 14.32 -1.32 -30.97
N GLY A 200 13.20 -0.81 -30.43
CA GLY A 200 12.17 -0.07 -31.17
C GLY A 200 11.06 -0.93 -31.79
N ASP A 201 10.02 -0.26 -32.30
CA ASP A 201 8.78 -0.89 -32.81
C ASP A 201 8.97 -1.75 -34.06
N ALA A 202 10.13 -1.63 -34.73
CA ALA A 202 10.47 -2.47 -35.87
C ALA A 202 10.77 -3.92 -35.48
N VAL A 203 11.11 -4.18 -34.20
CA VAL A 203 11.58 -5.50 -33.74
C VAL A 203 10.43 -6.37 -33.22
N TRP A 204 9.48 -5.77 -32.50
CA TRP A 204 8.46 -6.48 -31.73
C TRP A 204 7.06 -6.25 -32.28
N GLU A 205 6.29 -7.32 -32.37
CA GLU A 205 4.84 -7.29 -32.59
C GLU A 205 4.13 -6.95 -31.28
N SER A 206 4.56 -7.57 -30.17
CA SER A 206 4.18 -7.21 -28.82
C SER A 206 5.37 -7.34 -27.87
N PHE A 207 5.39 -6.52 -26.82
CA PHE A 207 6.37 -6.59 -25.75
C PHE A 207 5.71 -6.14 -24.44
N GLU A 208 5.27 -7.11 -23.66
CA GLU A 208 4.61 -6.90 -22.38
C GLU A 208 5.60 -7.14 -21.25
N ILE A 209 5.54 -6.29 -20.23
CA ILE A 209 6.40 -6.37 -19.05
C ILE A 209 5.48 -6.59 -17.86
N HIS A 210 5.74 -7.66 -17.12
CA HIS A 210 5.14 -7.90 -15.82
C HIS A 210 6.21 -7.74 -14.75
N VAL A 211 5.92 -6.92 -13.74
CA VAL A 211 6.76 -6.85 -12.53
C VAL A 211 6.34 -7.97 -11.61
N ASP A 212 7.23 -8.96 -11.43
CA ASP A 212 6.98 -10.10 -10.55
C ASP A 212 7.06 -9.66 -9.08
N GLN A 213 8.08 -8.86 -8.76
CA GLN A 213 8.27 -8.22 -7.45
C GLN A 213 9.33 -7.13 -7.49
N VAL A 214 9.27 -6.23 -6.51
CA VAL A 214 10.34 -5.28 -6.20
C VAL A 214 10.84 -5.57 -4.78
N ILE A 215 12.14 -5.82 -4.64
CA ILE A 215 12.77 -6.17 -3.37
C ILE A 215 13.64 -5.00 -2.91
N GLU A 216 13.38 -4.49 -1.71
CA GLU A 216 14.25 -3.54 -1.03
C GLU A 216 15.39 -4.27 -0.32
N ALA A 217 16.64 -3.85 -0.59
CA ALA A 217 17.82 -4.44 0.02
C ALA A 217 18.90 -3.37 0.22
N ASP A 218 19.01 -2.83 1.44
CA ASP A 218 20.07 -1.94 1.93
C ASP A 218 20.68 -1.00 0.85
N GLY A 219 19.97 0.10 0.58
CA GLY A 219 20.37 1.06 -0.45
C GLY A 219 20.18 0.59 -1.89
N HIS A 220 19.52 -0.53 -2.11
CA HIS A 220 19.20 -1.04 -3.45
C HIS A 220 17.73 -1.41 -3.59
N LEU A 221 17.22 -1.30 -4.81
CA LEU A 221 15.94 -1.86 -5.24
C LEU A 221 16.19 -2.85 -6.37
N VAL A 222 15.69 -4.07 -6.19
CA VAL A 222 15.80 -5.13 -7.19
C VAL A 222 14.42 -5.35 -7.80
N VAL A 223 14.26 -5.04 -9.07
CA VAL A 223 13.02 -5.27 -9.81
C VAL A 223 13.15 -6.56 -10.61
N GLN A 224 12.36 -7.57 -10.26
CA GLN A 224 12.27 -8.81 -11.03
C GLN A 224 11.10 -8.70 -12.01
N LEU A 225 11.37 -9.03 -13.27
CA LEU A 225 10.43 -8.85 -14.36
C LEU A 225 10.32 -10.12 -15.20
N THR A 226 9.09 -10.42 -15.61
CA THR A 226 8.82 -11.36 -16.68
C THR A 226 8.34 -10.60 -17.91
N ASN A 227 9.11 -10.69 -18.99
CA ASN A 227 8.78 -10.08 -20.27
C ASN A 227 8.20 -11.13 -21.21
N THR A 228 7.01 -10.85 -21.76
CA THR A 228 6.40 -11.67 -22.82
C THR A 228 6.48 -10.90 -24.12
N ALA A 229 7.24 -11.42 -25.09
CA ALA A 229 7.54 -10.70 -26.32
C ALA A 229 7.34 -11.57 -27.56
N VAL A 230 6.74 -10.99 -28.60
CA VAL A 230 6.55 -11.64 -29.91
C VAL A 230 7.40 -10.90 -30.94
N PRO A 231 8.52 -11.46 -31.43
CA PRO A 231 9.32 -10.83 -32.47
C PRO A 231 8.58 -10.82 -33.82
N LYS A 232 8.66 -9.72 -34.57
CA LYS A 232 8.06 -9.66 -35.93
C LYS A 232 8.70 -10.64 -36.91
N ALA A 233 9.99 -10.95 -36.72
CA ALA A 233 10.74 -11.84 -37.59
C ALA A 233 10.27 -13.30 -37.50
N THR A 234 9.82 -13.75 -36.32
CA THR A 234 9.47 -15.15 -36.08
C THR A 234 7.98 -15.36 -35.80
N GLY A 235 7.30 -14.38 -35.21
CA GLY A 235 5.91 -14.50 -34.76
C GLY A 235 5.70 -15.44 -33.56
N VAL A 236 6.78 -15.98 -32.98
CA VAL A 236 6.71 -16.93 -31.86
C VAL A 236 6.94 -16.20 -30.54
N ALA A 237 5.99 -16.31 -29.61
CA ALA A 237 6.10 -15.71 -28.29
C ALA A 237 7.30 -16.30 -27.52
N LYS A 238 8.09 -15.42 -26.93
CA LYS A 238 9.19 -15.73 -26.01
C LYS A 238 8.88 -15.14 -24.64
N VAL A 239 9.19 -15.90 -23.59
CA VAL A 239 9.13 -15.45 -22.20
C VAL A 239 10.56 -15.29 -21.70
N LEU A 240 10.89 -14.10 -21.21
CA LEU A 240 12.23 -13.74 -20.76
C LEU A 240 12.15 -13.22 -19.33
N GLN A 241 12.94 -13.79 -18.44
CA GLN A 241 13.08 -13.27 -17.08
C GLN A 241 14.28 -12.34 -17.02
N ASN A 242 14.04 -11.12 -16.55
CA ASN A 242 15.05 -10.08 -16.42
C ASN A 242 15.04 -9.52 -15.00
N LEU A 243 16.19 -9.01 -14.58
CA LEU A 243 16.36 -8.35 -13.30
C LEU A 243 16.95 -6.97 -13.52
N TRP A 244 16.37 -5.96 -12.89
CA TRP A 244 16.98 -4.65 -12.76
C TRP A 244 17.47 -4.43 -11.35
N LEU A 245 18.71 -3.94 -11.22
CA LEU A 245 19.29 -3.50 -9.97
C LEU A 245 19.39 -1.97 -9.99
N PHE A 246 18.75 -1.32 -9.04
CA PHE A 246 18.84 0.12 -8.82
C PHE A 246 19.60 0.40 -7.53
N GLU A 247 20.59 1.28 -7.58
CA GLU A 247 21.24 1.81 -6.38
C GLU A 247 20.54 3.10 -5.97
N VAL A 248 20.28 3.25 -4.68
CA VAL A 248 19.61 4.41 -4.08
C VAL A 248 20.59 5.11 -3.14
N THR A 249 20.82 6.39 -3.38
CA THR A 249 21.69 7.26 -2.58
C THR A 249 20.88 8.49 -2.19
N ASP A 250 20.80 8.77 -0.89
CA ASP A 250 20.02 9.89 -0.34
C ASP A 250 18.56 9.94 -0.83
N GLY A 251 17.92 8.77 -0.95
CA GLY A 251 16.54 8.64 -1.40
C GLY A 251 16.31 8.94 -2.89
N GLN A 252 17.37 8.94 -3.70
CA GLN A 252 17.31 9.07 -5.16
C GLN A 252 18.11 7.96 -5.84
N ILE A 253 17.73 7.61 -7.07
CA ILE A 253 18.38 6.56 -7.85
C ILE A 253 19.68 7.08 -8.46
N SER A 254 20.80 6.47 -8.10
CA SER A 254 22.15 6.80 -8.56
C SER A 254 22.68 5.88 -9.66
N SER A 255 22.16 4.66 -9.75
CA SER A 255 22.52 3.68 -10.78
C SER A 255 21.33 2.80 -11.14
N ALA A 256 21.29 2.36 -12.40
CA ALA A 256 20.32 1.39 -12.90
C ALA A 256 21.04 0.37 -13.79
N GLN A 257 20.91 -0.91 -13.50
CA GLN A 257 21.59 -1.98 -14.22
C GLN A 257 20.64 -3.10 -14.61
N LEU A 258 20.66 -3.48 -15.90
CA LEU A 258 19.92 -4.61 -16.42
C LEU A 258 20.77 -5.89 -16.37
N TYR A 259 20.20 -6.95 -15.83
CA TYR A 259 20.63 -8.32 -15.96
C TYR A 259 19.59 -9.07 -16.78
N ALA A 260 19.93 -9.37 -18.03
CA ALA A 260 19.04 -10.06 -18.96
C ALA A 260 19.63 -11.41 -19.37
N ASP A 261 18.77 -12.42 -19.54
CA ASP A 261 19.16 -13.63 -20.26
C ASP A 261 19.20 -13.33 -21.76
N THR A 262 20.35 -12.85 -22.22
CA THR A 262 20.55 -12.49 -23.62
C THR A 262 20.62 -13.70 -24.55
N ALA A 263 20.79 -14.91 -24.02
CA ALA A 263 20.78 -16.14 -24.81
C ALA A 263 19.34 -16.58 -25.15
N ALA A 264 18.38 -16.35 -24.25
CA ALA A 264 16.97 -16.59 -24.53
C ALA A 264 16.37 -15.57 -25.53
N ALA A 265 16.94 -14.36 -25.59
CA ALA A 265 16.50 -13.30 -26.50
C ALA A 265 16.94 -13.50 -27.97
N ALA A 266 18.08 -14.16 -28.21
CA ALA A 266 18.62 -14.49 -29.53
C ALA A 266 17.72 -15.49 -30.30
#